data_AF-A0A2N9JBL4-F1
#
_entry.id   AF-A0A2N9JBL4-F1
#
_cell.length_a   1.000
_cell.length_b   1.000
_cell.length_c   1.000
_cell.angle_alpha   90.00
_cell.angle_beta   90.00
_cell.angle_gamma   90.00
#
_symmetry.space_group_name_H-M   'P 1'
#
loop_
_entity.id
_entity.type
_entity.pdbx_description
1 polymer ?
#
loop_
_entity_poly.entity_id
_entity_poly.type
_entity_poly.pdbx_seq_one_letter_code
_entity_poly.pdbx_strand_id
1 'polypeptide(L)'
;MHDTLLPIMKALVSLELLRHANMDVKVSVLSCITEITRLTAPDAPYDDEKMKEVFQLTIAEFENLSHVSSNCYTKVVSILDIVAKVKSCLMMLDLECDALVVEMFQTFSKIISANHPHDVFSSMETIMTMVIDESDNISLDLLSPLLASVRKENETVSPISWKLREKVITNCAVKLQPYLQEAVCSIGVVSDSICPTKVGQAMAGTFKSVEEFDFLPTDEKEDSSNVARTRLKGQSVNVGHWNGWDTAACVSAGCRARK
;
A
#
# COMPACT_ATOMS: atom_id res chain seq x y z
N MET A 1 -22.62 19.97 4.26
CA MET A 1 -21.96 19.56 2.99
C MET A 1 -22.20 18.08 2.72
N HIS A 2 -21.89 17.20 3.69
CA HIS A 2 -22.17 15.76 3.60
C HIS A 2 -23.63 15.41 3.28
N ASP A 3 -24.60 16.06 3.95
CA ASP A 3 -26.03 15.76 3.73
C ASP A 3 -26.52 15.99 2.29
N THR A 4 -25.91 16.93 1.58
CA THR A 4 -26.24 17.22 0.17
C THR A 4 -25.62 16.19 -0.78
N LEU A 5 -24.48 15.59 -0.42
CA LEU A 5 -23.79 14.59 -1.23
C LEU A 5 -24.36 13.18 -1.04
N LEU A 6 -25.04 12.93 0.08
CA LEU A 6 -25.53 11.60 0.46
C LEU A 6 -26.35 10.88 -0.63
N PRO A 7 -27.28 11.53 -1.36
CA PRO A 7 -28.00 10.87 -2.45
C PRO A 7 -27.07 10.40 -3.58
N ILE A 8 -26.09 11.23 -3.93
CA ILE A 8 -25.12 10.94 -5.00
C ILE A 8 -24.17 9.83 -4.56
N MET A 9 -23.66 9.90 -3.33
CA MET A 9 -22.81 8.87 -2.72
C MET A 9 -23.48 7.50 -2.79
N LYS A 10 -24.75 7.41 -2.35
CA LYS A 10 -25.53 6.16 -2.40
C LYS A 10 -25.73 5.63 -3.83
N ALA A 11 -25.97 6.52 -4.79
CA ALA A 11 -26.16 6.13 -6.19
C ALA A 11 -24.87 5.57 -6.81
N LEU A 12 -23.72 6.20 -6.55
CA LEU A 12 -22.42 5.84 -7.14
C LEU A 12 -21.93 4.43 -6.75
N VAL A 13 -22.28 3.97 -5.55
CA VAL A 13 -21.91 2.61 -5.08
C VAL A 13 -22.96 1.55 -5.41
N SER A 14 -23.92 1.87 -6.28
CA SER A 14 -24.86 0.86 -6.79
C SER A 14 -24.14 -0.19 -7.62
N LEU A 15 -24.60 -1.43 -7.50
CA LEU A 15 -24.03 -2.57 -8.23
C LEU A 15 -24.03 -2.35 -9.75
N GLU A 16 -25.08 -1.71 -10.27
CA GLU A 16 -25.25 -1.38 -11.69
C GLU A 16 -24.15 -0.47 -12.23
N LEU A 17 -23.70 0.50 -11.42
CA LEU A 17 -22.64 1.43 -11.79
C LEU A 17 -21.24 0.84 -11.57
N LEU A 18 -21.00 0.19 -10.42
CA LEU A 18 -19.70 -0.41 -10.09
C LEU A 18 -19.34 -1.58 -11.02
N ARG A 19 -20.32 -2.35 -11.46
CA ARG A 19 -20.14 -3.50 -12.37
C ARG A 19 -20.62 -3.24 -13.79
N HIS A 20 -20.66 -1.96 -14.18
CA HIS A 20 -21.12 -1.57 -15.50
C HIS A 20 -20.24 -2.19 -16.60
N ALA A 21 -20.85 -2.66 -17.69
CA ALA A 21 -20.12 -3.35 -18.77
C ALA A 21 -19.15 -2.43 -19.53
N ASN A 22 -19.50 -1.14 -19.66
CA ASN A 22 -18.64 -0.14 -20.27
C ASN A 22 -17.56 0.35 -19.28
N MET A 23 -16.30 0.13 -19.64
CA MET A 23 -15.11 0.57 -18.88
C MET A 23 -15.07 2.07 -18.62
N ASP A 24 -15.40 2.91 -19.61
CA ASP A 24 -15.36 4.37 -19.46
C ASP A 24 -16.35 4.85 -18.38
N VAL A 25 -17.48 4.15 -18.25
CA VAL A 25 -18.46 4.40 -17.18
C VAL A 25 -17.87 4.00 -15.84
N LYS A 26 -17.28 2.80 -15.71
CA LYS A 26 -16.65 2.34 -14.46
C LYS A 26 -15.56 3.28 -13.98
N VAL A 27 -14.63 3.67 -14.85
CA VAL A 27 -13.54 4.61 -14.51
C VAL A 27 -14.09 5.98 -14.13
N SER A 28 -15.16 6.45 -14.78
CA SER A 28 -15.78 7.74 -14.43
C SER A 28 -16.46 7.69 -13.06
N VAL A 29 -17.20 6.61 -12.77
CA VAL A 29 -17.82 6.37 -11.46
C VAL A 29 -16.76 6.29 -10.38
N LEU A 30 -15.69 5.52 -10.62
CA LEU A 30 -14.56 5.39 -9.70
C LEU A 30 -13.85 6.74 -9.46
N SER A 31 -13.68 7.56 -10.50
CA SER A 31 -13.12 8.91 -10.38
C SER A 31 -13.98 9.79 -9.46
N CYS A 32 -15.30 9.76 -9.61
CA CYS A 32 -16.22 10.46 -8.70
C CYS A 32 -16.13 9.95 -7.26
N ILE A 33 -16.07 8.63 -7.07
CA ILE A 33 -15.92 8.01 -5.75
C ILE A 33 -14.60 8.42 -5.10
N THR A 34 -13.51 8.46 -5.87
CA THR A 34 -12.18 8.85 -5.39
C THR A 34 -12.16 10.31 -4.94
N GLU A 35 -12.81 11.20 -5.70
CA GLU A 35 -12.98 12.60 -5.31
C GLU A 35 -13.85 12.75 -4.06
N ILE A 36 -14.93 11.99 -3.93
CA ILE A 36 -15.74 11.97 -2.71
C ILE A 36 -14.89 11.54 -1.51
N THR A 37 -14.10 10.46 -1.65
CA THR A 37 -13.19 9.99 -0.60
C THR A 37 -12.22 11.09 -0.17
N ARG A 38 -11.67 11.84 -1.13
CA ARG A 38 -10.82 13.01 -0.85
C ARG A 38 -11.55 14.13 -0.12
N LEU A 39 -12.82 14.37 -0.45
CA LEU A 39 -13.64 15.42 0.16
C LEU A 39 -14.14 15.06 1.56
N THR A 40 -14.35 13.78 1.85
CA THR A 40 -14.85 13.33 3.16
C THR A 40 -13.76 13.09 4.18
N ALA A 41 -12.48 13.13 3.79
CA ALA A 41 -11.34 13.00 4.70
C ALA A 41 -11.36 13.97 5.90
N PRO A 42 -11.15 13.53 7.19
CA PRO A 42 -10.69 12.25 7.80
C PRO A 42 -11.63 11.01 7.70
N ASP A 43 -12.88 11.17 7.24
CA ASP A 43 -13.91 10.14 7.39
C ASP A 43 -14.17 9.36 6.08
N ALA A 44 -14.31 8.04 6.20
CA ALA A 44 -14.63 7.21 5.04
C ALA A 44 -16.02 7.55 4.49
N PRO A 45 -16.19 7.62 3.16
CA PRO A 45 -17.47 7.97 2.56
C PRO A 45 -18.51 6.84 2.63
N TYR A 46 -18.07 5.59 2.81
CA TYR A 46 -18.91 4.40 2.82
C TYR A 46 -18.52 3.46 3.96
N ASP A 47 -19.38 2.48 4.25
CA ASP A 47 -19.04 1.37 5.14
C ASP A 47 -17.92 0.50 4.58
N ASP A 48 -17.31 -0.28 5.47
CA ASP A 48 -16.16 -1.14 5.21
C ASP A 48 -16.37 -2.06 4.00
N GLU A 49 -17.54 -2.68 3.86
CA GLU A 49 -17.78 -3.64 2.78
C GLU A 49 -17.94 -2.96 1.42
N LYS A 50 -18.55 -1.78 1.39
CA LYS A 50 -18.55 -0.93 0.19
C LYS A 50 -17.15 -0.40 -0.13
N MET A 51 -16.37 0.00 0.87
CA MET A 51 -15.00 0.44 0.65
C MET A 51 -14.12 -0.67 0.05
N LYS A 52 -14.25 -1.92 0.52
CA LYS A 52 -13.55 -3.07 -0.07
C LYS A 52 -13.89 -3.27 -1.55
N GLU A 53 -15.18 -3.20 -1.92
CA GLU A 53 -15.60 -3.28 -3.33
C GLU A 53 -15.02 -2.14 -4.18
N VAL A 54 -14.98 -0.92 -3.62
CA VAL A 54 -14.36 0.24 -4.29
C VAL A 54 -12.86 0.03 -4.48
N PHE A 55 -12.13 -0.47 -3.47
CA PHE A 55 -10.71 -0.74 -3.61
C PHE A 55 -10.43 -1.86 -4.61
N GLN A 56 -11.24 -2.92 -4.64
CA GLN A 56 -11.15 -3.97 -5.67
C GLN A 56 -11.28 -3.38 -7.07
N LEU A 57 -12.28 -2.51 -7.29
CA LEU A 57 -12.43 -1.80 -8.56
C LEU A 57 -11.23 -0.87 -8.83
N THR A 58 -10.71 -0.19 -7.80
CA THR A 58 -9.56 0.72 -7.93
C THR A 58 -8.33 0.00 -8.47
N ILE A 59 -7.95 -1.13 -7.85
CA ILE A 59 -6.79 -1.91 -8.28
C ILE A 59 -7.01 -2.50 -9.67
N ALA A 60 -8.22 -3.02 -9.95
CA ALA A 60 -8.56 -3.54 -11.26
C ALA A 60 -8.45 -2.47 -12.36
N GLU A 61 -8.88 -1.23 -12.11
CA GLU A 61 -8.80 -0.16 -13.10
C GLU A 61 -7.38 0.42 -13.25
N PHE A 62 -6.47 0.22 -12.29
CA PHE A 62 -5.06 0.58 -12.48
C PHE A 62 -4.38 -0.20 -13.60
N GLU A 63 -4.85 -1.40 -13.96
CA GLU A 63 -4.37 -2.13 -15.14
C GLU A 63 -4.46 -1.28 -16.42
N ASN A 64 -5.44 -0.37 -16.52
CA ASN A 64 -5.57 0.52 -17.68
C ASN A 64 -4.42 1.53 -17.83
N LEU A 65 -3.57 1.70 -16.82
CA LEU A 65 -2.38 2.53 -16.96
C LEU A 65 -1.41 1.92 -17.97
N SER A 66 -1.40 0.60 -18.22
CA SER A 66 -0.55 -0.01 -19.26
C SER A 66 -0.84 0.51 -20.67
N HIS A 67 -2.01 1.14 -20.88
CA HIS A 67 -2.47 1.67 -22.16
C HIS A 67 -2.52 3.19 -22.13
N VAL A 68 -1.36 3.85 -22.28
CA VAL A 68 -1.23 5.32 -22.25
C VAL A 68 -2.12 6.05 -23.28
N SER A 69 -2.48 5.37 -24.38
CA SER A 69 -3.38 5.89 -25.42
C SER A 69 -4.88 5.72 -25.11
N SER A 70 -5.25 5.09 -23.99
CA SER A 70 -6.65 4.89 -23.59
C SER A 70 -7.33 6.21 -23.26
N ASN A 71 -8.60 6.35 -23.64
CA ASN A 71 -9.43 7.52 -23.31
C ASN A 71 -9.64 7.72 -21.80
N CYS A 72 -9.40 6.66 -21.01
CA CYS A 72 -9.50 6.69 -19.56
C CYS A 72 -8.18 6.95 -18.83
N TYR A 73 -7.04 6.97 -19.54
CA TYR A 73 -5.72 7.02 -18.93
C TYR A 73 -5.56 8.20 -17.96
N THR A 74 -5.97 9.41 -18.38
CA THR A 74 -5.87 10.62 -17.55
C THR A 74 -6.71 10.54 -16.27
N LYS A 75 -7.88 9.91 -16.32
CA LYS A 75 -8.72 9.68 -15.14
C LYS A 75 -8.07 8.69 -14.18
N VAL A 76 -7.51 7.60 -14.70
CA VAL A 76 -6.82 6.59 -13.87
C VAL A 76 -5.55 7.16 -13.23
N VAL A 77 -4.80 8.01 -13.94
CA VAL A 77 -3.68 8.76 -13.36
C VAL A 77 -4.15 9.69 -12.24
N SER A 78 -5.27 10.40 -12.43
CA SER A 78 -5.85 11.24 -11.38
C SER A 78 -6.30 10.44 -10.17
N ILE A 79 -6.91 9.25 -10.38
CA ILE A 79 -7.30 8.35 -9.30
C ILE A 79 -6.07 7.92 -8.50
N LEU A 80 -5.01 7.48 -9.18
CA LEU A 80 -3.74 7.07 -8.56
C LEU A 80 -3.12 8.19 -7.71
N ASP A 81 -3.06 9.40 -8.26
CA ASP A 81 -2.52 10.59 -7.58
C ASP A 81 -3.32 10.93 -6.31
N ILE A 82 -4.65 10.86 -6.37
CA ILE A 82 -5.49 11.11 -5.20
C ILE A 82 -5.31 10.01 -4.16
N VAL A 83 -5.31 8.73 -4.54
CA VAL A 83 -5.07 7.59 -3.64
C VAL A 83 -3.76 7.76 -2.88
N ALA A 84 -2.70 8.23 -3.56
CA ALA A 84 -1.42 8.54 -2.92
C ALA A 84 -1.54 9.73 -1.95
N LYS A 85 -2.14 10.85 -2.38
CA LYS A 85 -2.23 12.09 -1.58
C LYS A 85 -3.08 11.96 -0.33
N VAL A 86 -4.21 11.27 -0.41
CA VAL A 86 -5.09 11.02 0.74
C VAL A 86 -4.77 9.72 1.46
N LYS A 87 -3.66 9.06 1.09
CA LYS A 87 -3.19 7.83 1.71
C LYS A 87 -4.26 6.74 1.81
N SER A 88 -5.13 6.62 0.80
CA SER A 88 -6.25 5.66 0.83
C SER A 88 -5.77 4.20 0.92
N CYS A 89 -4.52 3.91 0.56
CA CYS A 89 -3.94 2.59 0.73
C CYS A 89 -3.81 2.16 2.19
N LEU A 90 -3.75 3.10 3.15
CA LEU A 90 -3.73 2.76 4.57
C LEU A 90 -5.09 2.24 5.04
N MET A 91 -6.19 2.74 4.44
CA MET A 91 -7.50 2.16 4.70
C MET A 91 -7.59 0.69 4.26
N MET A 92 -6.84 0.29 3.22
CA MET A 92 -6.79 -1.13 2.85
C MET A 92 -6.13 -1.99 3.93
N LEU A 93 -5.16 -1.44 4.67
CA LEU A 93 -4.56 -2.10 5.84
C LEU A 93 -5.56 -2.16 7.00
N ASP A 94 -6.21 -1.03 7.32
CA ASP A 94 -7.21 -0.98 8.40
C ASP A 94 -8.40 -1.91 8.16
N LEU A 95 -8.76 -2.16 6.89
CA LEU A 95 -9.82 -3.06 6.47
C LEU A 95 -9.37 -4.52 6.27
N GLU A 96 -8.12 -4.84 6.59
CA GLU A 96 -7.51 -6.18 6.46
C GLU A 96 -7.59 -6.73 5.02
N CYS A 97 -7.36 -5.88 4.02
CA CYS A 97 -7.43 -6.24 2.59
C CYS A 97 -6.11 -6.84 2.06
N ASP A 98 -5.47 -7.74 2.80
CA ASP A 98 -4.10 -8.21 2.54
C ASP A 98 -3.91 -8.73 1.10
N ALA A 99 -4.84 -9.55 0.61
CA ALA A 99 -4.79 -10.09 -0.74
C ALA A 99 -4.81 -8.99 -1.82
N LEU A 100 -5.60 -7.93 -1.59
CA LEU A 100 -5.71 -6.80 -2.51
C LEU A 100 -4.48 -5.91 -2.47
N VAL A 101 -3.85 -5.77 -1.30
CA VAL A 101 -2.57 -5.07 -1.14
C VAL A 101 -1.47 -5.79 -1.93
N VAL A 102 -1.40 -7.13 -1.85
CA VAL A 102 -0.48 -7.93 -2.65
C VAL A 102 -0.77 -7.78 -4.14
N GLU A 103 -2.03 -7.84 -4.56
CA GLU A 103 -2.45 -7.62 -5.95
C GLU A 103 -2.01 -6.24 -6.45
N MET A 104 -2.18 -5.17 -5.66
CA MET A 104 -1.73 -3.83 -6.00
C MET A 104 -0.22 -3.77 -6.29
N PHE A 105 0.61 -4.40 -5.44
CA PHE A 105 2.06 -4.43 -5.63
C PHE A 105 2.45 -5.16 -6.92
N GLN A 106 1.77 -6.27 -7.22
CA GLN A 106 1.97 -7.03 -8.45
C GLN A 106 1.54 -6.22 -9.68
N THR A 107 0.37 -5.59 -9.64
CA THR A 107 -0.16 -4.73 -10.70
C THR A 107 0.79 -3.57 -11.00
N PHE A 108 1.24 -2.81 -9.99
CA PHE A 108 2.21 -1.73 -10.20
C PHE A 108 3.52 -2.22 -10.81
N SER A 109 4.04 -3.34 -10.32
CA SER A 109 5.27 -3.95 -10.84
C SER A 109 5.13 -4.39 -12.31
N LYS A 110 3.93 -4.81 -12.72
CA LYS A 110 3.62 -5.28 -14.07
C LYS A 110 3.41 -4.13 -15.05
N ILE A 111 2.66 -3.10 -14.65
CA ILE A 111 2.21 -2.04 -15.57
C ILE A 111 3.20 -0.90 -15.74
N ILE A 112 4.07 -0.66 -14.74
CA ILE A 112 5.01 0.46 -14.79
C ILE A 112 6.01 0.29 -15.95
N SER A 113 6.07 1.31 -16.80
CA SER A 113 6.93 1.37 -17.98
C SER A 113 7.60 2.75 -18.15
N ALA A 114 8.55 2.84 -19.07
CA ALA A 114 9.25 4.10 -19.37
C ALA A 114 8.36 5.16 -20.04
N ASN A 115 7.15 4.77 -20.50
CA ASN A 115 6.22 5.66 -21.20
C ASN A 115 5.34 6.48 -20.25
N HIS A 116 5.35 6.19 -18.94
CA HIS A 116 4.56 6.97 -17.99
C HIS A 116 5.20 8.32 -17.67
N PRO A 117 4.39 9.34 -17.38
CA PRO A 117 4.85 10.53 -16.68
C PRO A 117 5.50 10.17 -15.35
N HIS A 118 6.47 10.97 -14.91
CA HIS A 118 7.16 10.78 -13.64
C HIS A 118 6.19 10.73 -12.44
N ASP A 119 5.09 11.47 -12.47
CA ASP A 119 4.12 11.53 -11.38
C ASP A 119 3.41 10.18 -11.13
N VAL A 120 3.24 9.37 -12.19
CA VAL A 120 2.70 8.00 -12.05
C VAL A 120 3.67 7.13 -11.26
N PHE A 121 4.96 7.19 -11.63
CA PHE A 121 6.01 6.48 -10.91
C PHE A 121 6.08 6.93 -9.44
N SER A 122 6.08 8.25 -9.21
CA SER A 122 6.13 8.84 -7.87
C SER A 122 4.92 8.42 -7.02
N SER A 123 3.73 8.35 -7.61
CA SER A 123 2.51 7.95 -6.90
C SER A 123 2.55 6.46 -6.52
N MET A 124 2.97 5.58 -7.44
CA MET A 124 3.17 4.15 -7.14
C MET A 124 4.22 3.94 -6.04
N GLU A 125 5.37 4.62 -6.13
CA GLU A 125 6.43 4.57 -5.12
C GLU A 125 5.91 5.00 -3.75
N THR A 126 5.17 6.11 -3.71
CA THR A 126 4.61 6.67 -2.46
C THR A 126 3.63 5.69 -1.83
N ILE A 127 2.68 5.14 -2.61
CA ILE A 127 1.70 4.17 -2.13
C ILE A 127 2.38 2.91 -1.58
N MET A 128 3.30 2.32 -2.35
CA MET A 128 4.00 1.10 -1.92
C MET A 128 4.85 1.33 -0.66
N THR A 129 5.53 2.49 -0.57
CA THR A 129 6.32 2.86 0.61
C THR A 129 5.43 3.00 1.85
N MET A 130 4.32 3.75 1.75
CA MET A 130 3.40 3.95 2.87
C MET A 130 2.81 2.64 3.37
N VAL A 131 2.43 1.73 2.47
CA VAL A 131 1.91 0.42 2.86
C VAL A 131 2.94 -0.35 3.69
N ILE A 132 4.20 -0.40 3.25
CA ILE A 132 5.24 -1.15 3.97
C ILE A 132 5.55 -0.52 5.33
N ASP A 133 5.71 0.81 5.40
CA ASP A 133 6.08 1.50 6.64
C ASP A 133 5.00 1.37 7.73
N GLU A 134 3.73 1.48 7.34
CA GLU A 134 2.58 1.44 8.26
C GLU A 134 2.08 0.01 8.53
N SER A 135 2.58 -1.02 7.82
CA SER A 135 2.21 -2.42 8.10
C SER A 135 2.81 -2.90 9.42
N ASP A 136 2.00 -3.47 10.32
CA ASP A 136 2.52 -4.08 11.56
C ASP A 136 3.38 -5.31 11.27
N ASN A 137 2.89 -6.20 10.39
CA ASN A 137 3.58 -7.41 9.95
C ASN A 137 3.58 -7.48 8.41
N ILE A 138 4.73 -7.83 7.83
CA ILE A 138 4.88 -7.95 6.38
C ILE A 138 4.86 -9.43 5.99
N SER A 139 3.84 -9.84 5.25
CA SER A 139 3.74 -11.21 4.76
C SER A 139 4.79 -11.52 3.68
N LEU A 140 5.16 -12.79 3.54
CA LEU A 140 6.05 -13.24 2.47
C LEU A 140 5.44 -12.98 1.08
N ASP A 141 4.11 -13.05 0.95
CA ASP A 141 3.40 -12.77 -0.30
C ASP A 141 3.51 -11.30 -0.72
N LEU A 142 3.56 -10.37 0.24
CA LEU A 142 3.81 -8.95 -0.02
C LEU A 142 5.30 -8.67 -0.30
N LEU A 143 6.19 -9.39 0.37
CA LEU A 143 7.63 -9.25 0.21
C LEU A 143 8.15 -9.83 -1.12
N SER A 144 7.55 -10.91 -1.61
CA SER A 144 7.97 -11.62 -2.83
C SER A 144 7.99 -10.73 -4.09
N PRO A 145 6.94 -9.94 -4.40
CA PRO A 145 6.95 -8.97 -5.50
C PRO A 145 8.10 -7.96 -5.42
N LEU A 146 8.47 -7.50 -4.22
CA LEU A 146 9.59 -6.59 -4.00
C LEU A 146 10.93 -7.30 -4.21
N LEU A 147 11.11 -8.47 -3.60
CA LEU A 147 12.36 -9.23 -3.62
C LEU A 147 12.79 -9.71 -5.01
N ALA A 148 11.85 -9.83 -5.95
CA ALA A 148 12.21 -10.11 -7.32
C ALA A 148 13.14 -9.03 -7.94
N SER A 149 13.27 -7.82 -7.37
CA SER A 149 14.28 -6.84 -7.81
C SER A 149 15.71 -7.15 -7.33
N VAL A 150 15.91 -8.01 -6.33
CA VAL A 150 17.24 -8.34 -5.78
C VAL A 150 18.12 -9.09 -6.80
N ARG A 151 17.48 -9.78 -7.74
CA ARG A 151 18.16 -10.49 -8.84
C ARG A 151 18.47 -9.50 -9.96
N LYS A 152 19.77 -9.29 -10.24
CA LYS A 152 20.25 -8.36 -11.29
C LYS A 152 19.76 -8.71 -12.69
N GLU A 153 19.40 -9.97 -12.91
CA GLU A 153 18.81 -10.44 -14.16
C GLU A 153 17.49 -9.73 -14.48
N ASN A 154 16.78 -9.20 -13.48
CA ASN A 154 15.51 -8.50 -13.67
C ASN A 154 15.69 -7.01 -14.02
N GLU A 155 16.89 -6.44 -13.82
CA GLU A 155 17.24 -5.07 -14.21
C GLU A 155 17.18 -4.92 -15.74
N THR A 156 17.60 -5.93 -16.48
CA THR A 156 17.64 -5.90 -17.95
C THR A 156 16.28 -6.17 -18.60
N VAL A 157 15.40 -6.94 -17.93
CA VAL A 157 14.09 -7.33 -18.45
C VAL A 157 13.04 -6.24 -18.25
N SER A 158 13.02 -5.58 -17.09
CA SER A 158 12.12 -4.45 -16.83
C SER A 158 12.79 -3.40 -15.92
N PRO A 159 13.61 -2.50 -16.51
CA PRO A 159 14.41 -1.54 -15.74
C PRO A 159 13.58 -0.60 -14.86
N ILE A 160 12.40 -0.18 -15.33
CA ILE A 160 11.56 0.77 -14.60
C ILE A 160 10.85 0.09 -13.43
N SER A 161 10.35 -1.13 -13.62
CA SER A 161 9.78 -1.96 -12.54
C SER A 161 10.83 -2.35 -11.50
N TRP A 162 12.04 -2.68 -11.95
CA TRP A 162 13.18 -2.91 -11.08
C TRP A 162 13.49 -1.66 -10.22
N LYS A 163 13.60 -0.49 -10.85
CA LYS A 163 13.86 0.79 -10.18
C LYS A 163 12.78 1.17 -9.17
N LEU A 164 11.50 0.96 -9.50
CA LEU A 164 10.39 1.23 -8.59
C LEU A 164 10.56 0.42 -7.29
N ARG A 165 10.80 -0.89 -7.42
CA ARG A 165 10.97 -1.79 -6.28
C ARG A 165 12.24 -1.51 -5.49
N GLU A 166 13.35 -1.20 -6.16
CA GLU A 166 14.60 -0.79 -5.51
C GLU A 166 14.38 0.44 -4.62
N LYS A 167 13.67 1.46 -5.12
CA LYS A 167 13.35 2.66 -4.34
C LYS A 167 12.46 2.34 -3.14
N VAL A 168 11.41 1.52 -3.31
CA VAL A 168 10.55 1.10 -2.20
C VAL A 168 11.35 0.36 -1.12
N ILE A 169 12.22 -0.59 -1.51
CA ILE A 169 13.09 -1.30 -0.56
C ILE A 169 14.02 -0.33 0.17
N THR A 170 14.59 0.63 -0.56
CA THR A 170 15.50 1.63 0.00
C THR A 170 14.79 2.54 1.00
N ASN A 171 13.60 3.03 0.66
CA ASN A 171 12.81 3.90 1.52
C ASN A 171 12.37 3.17 2.80
N CYS A 172 12.03 1.89 2.69
CA CYS A 172 11.55 1.06 3.80
C CYS A 172 12.62 0.17 4.45
N ALA A 173 13.91 0.46 4.24
CA ALA A 173 15.00 -0.45 4.60
C ALA A 173 14.99 -0.84 6.08
N VAL A 174 14.72 0.12 6.97
CA VAL A 174 14.65 -0.12 8.43
C VAL A 174 13.51 -1.08 8.77
N LYS A 175 12.32 -0.89 8.18
CA LYS A 175 11.15 -1.74 8.39
C LYS A 175 11.36 -3.15 7.82
N LEU A 176 11.99 -3.25 6.66
CA LEU A 176 12.20 -4.49 5.93
C LEU A 176 13.37 -5.33 6.45
N GLN A 177 14.35 -4.73 7.14
CA GLN A 177 15.56 -5.41 7.62
C GLN A 177 15.29 -6.76 8.33
N PRO A 178 14.40 -6.86 9.34
CA PRO A 178 14.15 -8.13 10.01
C PRO A 178 13.59 -9.21 9.06
N TYR A 179 12.66 -8.83 8.18
CA TYR A 179 12.03 -9.74 7.22
C TYR A 179 12.99 -10.21 6.12
N LEU A 180 13.89 -9.33 5.67
CA LEU A 180 14.90 -9.68 4.67
C LEU A 180 15.93 -10.66 5.24
N GLN A 181 16.31 -10.49 6.50
CA GLN A 181 17.21 -11.42 7.18
C GLN A 181 16.57 -12.81 7.32
N GLU A 182 15.29 -12.87 7.71
CA GLU A 182 14.52 -14.12 7.79
C GLU A 182 14.33 -14.79 6.41
N ALA A 183 13.99 -14.01 5.38
CA ALA A 183 13.84 -14.52 4.01
C ALA A 183 15.16 -15.05 3.45
N VAL A 184 16.29 -14.35 3.69
CA VAL A 184 17.62 -14.81 3.27
C VAL A 184 18.05 -16.06 4.07
N CYS A 185 17.72 -16.17 5.35
CA CYS A 185 17.96 -17.39 6.13
C CYS A 185 17.12 -18.58 5.63
N SER A 186 15.86 -18.34 5.25
CA SER A 186 14.96 -19.37 4.72
C SER A 186 15.33 -19.82 3.30
N ILE A 187 15.78 -18.90 2.45
CA ILE A 187 16.25 -19.18 1.08
C ILE A 187 17.68 -19.75 1.09
N GLY A 188 18.53 -19.33 2.04
CA GLY A 188 19.93 -19.76 2.16
C GLY A 188 20.13 -21.23 2.50
N VAL A 189 19.06 -21.97 2.83
CA VAL A 189 19.10 -23.44 2.99
C VAL A 189 18.97 -24.16 1.63
N VAL A 190 18.56 -23.47 0.56
CA VAL A 190 18.44 -24.05 -0.79
C VAL A 190 18.84 -23.02 -1.86
N SER A 191 20.14 -22.94 -2.19
CA SER A 191 20.70 -22.78 -3.56
C SER A 191 22.05 -22.04 -3.55
N ASP A 192 23.10 -22.70 -4.07
CA ASP A 192 24.49 -22.21 -4.26
C ASP A 192 24.66 -21.09 -5.31
N SER A 193 23.67 -20.21 -5.50
CA SER A 193 23.72 -19.16 -6.53
C SER A 193 23.37 -17.75 -6.04
N ILE A 194 23.20 -17.53 -4.74
CA ILE A 194 23.07 -16.19 -4.18
C ILE A 194 24.45 -15.68 -3.80
N CYS A 195 24.96 -14.71 -4.56
CA CYS A 195 26.25 -14.06 -4.26
C CYS A 195 26.14 -13.29 -2.94
N PRO A 196 26.77 -13.75 -1.84
CA PRO A 196 26.61 -13.15 -0.50
C PRO A 196 27.11 -11.70 -0.43
N THR A 197 27.95 -11.31 -1.39
CA THR A 197 28.66 -10.03 -1.43
C THR A 197 27.76 -8.81 -1.63
N LYS A 198 26.52 -8.95 -2.13
CA LYS A 198 25.65 -7.80 -2.45
C LYS A 198 24.45 -7.57 -1.54
N VAL A 199 23.97 -8.60 -0.83
CA VAL A 199 23.09 -8.38 0.34
C VAL A 199 23.90 -7.64 1.42
N GLY A 200 25.17 -8.01 1.57
CA GLY A 200 26.14 -7.27 2.37
C GLY A 200 26.39 -5.84 1.88
N GLN A 201 26.35 -5.53 0.58
CA GLN A 201 26.60 -4.15 0.08
C GLN A 201 25.36 -3.25 0.10
N ALA A 202 24.15 -3.80 -0.06
CA ALA A 202 22.91 -3.06 0.15
C ALA A 202 22.72 -2.68 1.63
N MET A 203 23.19 -3.53 2.55
CA MET A 203 23.22 -3.22 3.99
C MET A 203 24.47 -2.38 4.37
N ALA A 204 25.67 -2.70 3.87
CA ALA A 204 26.92 -2.02 4.24
C ALA A 204 27.07 -0.60 3.66
N GLY A 205 26.23 -0.20 2.71
CA GLY A 205 26.15 1.19 2.27
C GLY A 205 25.64 2.16 3.35
N THR A 206 24.98 1.64 4.40
CA THR A 206 24.38 2.46 5.46
C THR A 206 24.81 2.05 6.88
N PHE A 207 25.34 0.84 7.08
CA PHE A 207 25.87 0.43 8.38
C PHE A 207 27.36 0.79 8.55
N LYS A 208 27.66 2.08 8.72
CA LYS A 208 28.81 2.52 9.52
C LYS A 208 28.31 3.38 10.66
N SER A 209 28.54 2.89 11.87
CA SER A 209 28.36 3.53 13.19
C SER A 209 27.17 2.99 13.98
N VAL A 210 27.28 1.76 14.47
CA VAL A 210 27.12 1.48 15.92
C VAL A 210 28.02 0.27 16.19
N GLU A 211 29.25 0.53 16.64
CA GLU A 211 30.03 -0.51 17.31
C GLU A 211 29.60 -0.60 18.77
N GLU A 212 29.63 -1.83 19.27
CA GLU A 212 29.86 -2.24 20.65
C GLU A 212 28.65 -2.16 21.61
N PHE A 213 28.09 -3.33 21.96
CA PHE A 213 28.03 -3.74 23.36
C PHE A 213 27.88 -5.27 23.49
N ASP A 214 28.67 -5.79 24.41
CA ASP A 214 28.94 -7.20 24.67
C ASP A 214 27.78 -7.99 25.30
N PHE A 215 27.93 -9.30 25.11
CA PHE A 215 27.14 -10.45 25.54
C PHE A 215 26.92 -10.55 27.07
N LEU A 216 25.74 -11.02 27.52
CA LEU A 216 25.57 -12.33 28.20
C LEU A 216 24.11 -12.55 28.69
N PRO A 217 23.65 -13.81 28.83
CA PRO A 217 22.26 -14.22 28.93
C PRO A 217 21.79 -14.41 30.38
N THR A 218 20.48 -14.55 30.60
CA THR A 218 19.94 -15.50 31.59
C THR A 218 18.45 -15.79 31.41
N ASP A 219 18.10 -17.01 31.81
CA ASP A 219 16.88 -17.78 31.59
C ASP A 219 15.63 -17.40 32.43
N GLU A 220 14.54 -18.12 32.12
CA GLU A 220 13.41 -18.51 32.98
C GLU A 220 12.31 -17.45 33.24
N LYS A 221 11.00 -17.73 33.35
CA LYS A 221 10.05 -18.82 33.07
C LYS A 221 8.66 -18.28 33.51
N GLU A 222 7.60 -19.00 33.13
CA GLU A 222 6.24 -19.02 33.76
C GLU A 222 5.34 -17.78 33.65
N ASP A 223 4.01 -17.87 33.71
CA ASP A 223 2.97 -18.84 33.31
C ASP A 223 1.61 -18.16 33.64
N SER A 224 0.53 -18.70 33.06
CA SER A 224 -0.82 -18.78 33.63
C SER A 224 -1.85 -17.65 33.46
N SER A 225 -2.86 -17.98 32.64
CA SER A 225 -4.30 -18.07 33.02
C SER A 225 -5.10 -16.75 33.18
N ASN A 226 -6.41 -16.61 32.92
CA ASN A 226 -7.51 -17.51 32.57
C ASN A 226 -8.79 -16.68 32.18
N VAL A 227 -9.63 -17.24 31.30
CA VAL A 227 -11.11 -17.32 31.31
C VAL A 227 -12.03 -16.09 31.10
N ALA A 228 -12.64 -16.09 29.91
CA ALA A 228 -14.04 -15.87 29.48
C ALA A 228 -15.08 -15.10 30.34
N ARG A 229 -15.87 -14.21 29.68
CA ARG A 229 -17.34 -14.41 29.45
C ARG A 229 -17.95 -13.40 28.46
N THR A 230 -18.91 -13.92 27.70
CA THR A 230 -19.78 -13.33 26.66
C THR A 230 -20.78 -12.29 27.16
N ARG A 231 -21.12 -11.27 26.33
CA ARG A 231 -22.52 -10.82 26.12
C ARG A 231 -22.71 -9.94 24.87
N LEU A 232 -23.70 -10.32 24.06
CA LEU A 232 -24.28 -9.60 22.93
C LEU A 232 -25.00 -8.31 23.36
N LYS A 233 -24.84 -7.23 22.59
CA LYS A 233 -25.94 -6.42 22.00
C LYS A 233 -25.40 -5.16 21.32
N GLY A 234 -25.96 -4.85 20.16
CA GLY A 234 -26.17 -3.47 19.72
C GLY A 234 -25.58 -3.15 18.35
N GLN A 235 -26.40 -3.24 17.32
CA GLN A 235 -26.19 -2.51 16.07
C GLN A 235 -26.00 -1.01 16.36
N SER A 236 -24.88 -0.47 15.90
CA SER A 236 -24.72 0.94 15.58
C SER A 236 -23.90 1.00 14.29
N VAL A 237 -24.41 1.73 13.31
CA VAL A 237 -23.73 2.01 12.05
C VAL A 237 -22.46 2.78 12.40
N ASN A 238 -21.31 2.14 12.30
CA ASN A 238 -20.03 2.76 12.64
C ASN A 238 -19.48 3.40 11.37
N VAL A 239 -19.70 4.71 11.20
CA VAL A 239 -18.85 5.50 10.30
C VAL A 239 -17.60 5.77 11.11
N GLY A 240 -16.59 4.91 10.93
CA GLY A 240 -15.35 4.97 11.68
C GLY A 240 -14.58 6.27 11.38
N HIS A 241 -14.00 6.84 12.42
CA HIS A 241 -12.90 7.80 12.30
C HIS A 241 -11.62 7.00 12.05
N TRP A 242 -10.90 7.30 10.96
CA TRP A 242 -9.77 6.47 10.52
C TRP A 242 -8.43 7.10 10.92
N ASN A 243 -7.75 6.45 11.87
CA ASN A 243 -6.51 6.94 12.47
C ASN A 243 -5.35 7.09 11.45
N GLY A 244 -5.43 6.42 10.30
CA GLY A 244 -4.44 6.56 9.21
C GLY A 244 -4.37 7.96 8.58
N TRP A 245 -5.35 8.84 8.82
CA TRP A 245 -5.36 10.22 8.30
C TRP A 245 -4.81 11.26 9.30
N ASP A 246 -4.57 10.89 10.57
CA ASP A 246 -4.05 11.80 11.59
C ASP A 246 -2.61 12.28 11.33
N THR A 247 -1.79 11.47 10.66
CA THR A 247 -0.45 11.89 10.17
C THR A 247 -0.50 12.65 8.83
N ALA A 248 -1.62 12.62 8.09
CA ALA A 248 -1.76 13.28 6.78
C ALA A 248 -2.23 14.74 6.91
N ALA A 249 -3.09 15.05 7.88
CA ALA A 249 -3.64 16.40 8.07
C ALA A 249 -2.56 17.47 8.36
N CYS A 250 -1.43 17.09 8.98
CA CYS A 250 -0.31 17.99 9.23
C CYS A 250 0.44 18.43 7.97
N VAL A 251 0.43 17.65 6.88
CA VAL A 251 1.21 17.95 5.66
C VAL A 251 0.40 18.79 4.67
N SER A 252 -0.91 18.59 4.59
CA SER A 252 -1.78 19.33 3.66
C SER A 252 -2.20 20.71 4.15
N ALA A 253 -2.07 21.01 5.46
CA ALA A 253 -2.55 22.26 6.04
C ALA A 253 -1.56 23.44 6.04
N GLY A 254 -0.33 23.29 5.52
CA GLY A 254 0.63 24.41 5.44
C GLY A 254 0.85 25.10 6.80
N CYS A 255 0.92 24.32 7.88
CA CYS A 255 1.15 24.84 9.22
C CYS A 255 2.56 25.39 9.34
N ARG A 256 2.69 26.70 9.07
CA ARG A 256 3.83 27.52 9.45
C ARG A 256 4.00 27.41 10.97
N ALA A 257 4.99 26.65 11.42
CA ALA A 257 5.42 26.62 12.81
C ALA A 257 5.67 28.06 13.29
N ARG A 258 4.87 28.55 14.24
CA ARG A 258 5.27 29.69 15.05
C ARG A 258 6.23 29.16 16.12
N LYS A 259 7.42 29.76 16.15
CA LYS A 259 8.31 29.73 17.32
C LYS A 259 7.60 30.29 18.55
#